data_AF-A0A9Q3AEM0-F1
#
_entry.id   AF-A0A9Q3AEM0-F1
#
_cell.length_a   1.000
_cell.length_b   1.000
_cell.length_c   1.000
_cell.angle_alpha   90.00
_cell.angle_beta   90.00
_cell.angle_gamma   90.00
#
_symmetry.space_group_name_H-M   'P 1'
#
loop_
_entity.id
_entity.type
_entity.pdbx_description
1 polymer ?
#
loop_
_entity_poly.entity_id
_entity_poly.type
_entity_poly.pdbx_seq_one_letter_code
_entity_poly.pdbx_strand_id
1 'polypeptide(L)'
;YDPGVGRFVSKDPISYAGGLNLYVYAPNPVGWVDALGLAKSSTSGHSSQAKRGQEFHNDMQKFPYPDGYKREREVKGAGRVDAINYEECAIIERKCTCSARTIKRGEAQVKRYCDQMKENTGQEYEGILDVLDPNTGARSIRVVVPKS
;
A
#
# COMPACT_ATOMS: atom_id res chain seq x y z
N TYR A 1 19.32 -29.25 -9.41
CA TYR A 1 18.04 -29.95 -9.63
C TYR A 1 18.29 -31.42 -9.40
N ASP A 2 17.73 -31.96 -8.32
CA ASP A 2 17.74 -33.37 -7.94
C ASP A 2 16.41 -33.61 -7.20
N PRO A 3 15.56 -34.57 -7.62
CA PRO A 3 14.19 -34.70 -7.11
C PRO A 3 14.05 -35.54 -5.83
N GLY A 4 15.14 -35.95 -5.17
CA GLY A 4 15.07 -36.89 -4.03
C GLY A 4 15.11 -36.30 -2.62
N VAL A 5 15.72 -35.12 -2.41
CA VAL A 5 15.94 -34.58 -1.05
C VAL A 5 15.80 -33.06 -1.09
N GLY A 6 14.61 -32.57 -0.72
CA GLY A 6 14.26 -31.15 -0.74
C GLY A 6 15.02 -30.33 0.30
N ARG A 7 16.28 -29.99 0.01
CA ARG A 7 17.02 -28.96 0.73
C ARG A 7 18.17 -28.39 -0.10
N PHE A 8 18.23 -27.07 -0.20
CA PHE A 8 19.50 -26.37 -0.37
C PHE A 8 19.84 -25.58 0.90
N VAL A 9 21.13 -25.63 1.23
CA VAL A 9 21.77 -25.15 2.46
C VAL A 9 22.51 -23.83 2.14
N SER A 10 22.22 -22.80 2.93
CA SER A 10 22.93 -21.51 3.13
C SER A 10 22.99 -20.54 1.95
N LYS A 11 22.73 -19.24 2.14
CA LYS A 11 23.39 -18.35 3.11
C LYS A 11 22.38 -17.52 3.91
N ASP A 12 22.39 -17.67 5.24
CA ASP A 12 22.05 -16.57 6.16
C ASP A 12 23.37 -15.88 6.53
N PRO A 13 23.40 -14.55 6.55
CA PRO A 13 23.37 -13.92 7.87
C PRO A 13 22.47 -12.69 7.89
N ILE A 14 21.77 -12.53 9.01
CA ILE A 14 21.27 -11.25 9.51
C ILE A 14 22.22 -10.12 9.08
N SER A 15 21.77 -9.30 8.13
CA SER A 15 22.40 -8.03 7.83
C SER A 15 21.69 -7.00 8.69
N TYR A 16 22.44 -6.59 9.69
CA TYR A 16 22.16 -5.59 10.70
C TYR A 16 21.79 -4.24 10.06
N ALA A 17 20.50 -4.04 9.71
CA ALA A 17 19.79 -2.75 9.51
C ALA A 17 18.38 -2.88 8.86
N GLY A 18 17.76 -4.06 8.79
CA GLY A 18 16.38 -4.21 8.29
C GLY A 18 15.40 -4.35 9.45
N GLY A 19 14.80 -3.24 9.88
CA GLY A 19 13.81 -3.21 10.96
C GLY A 19 12.73 -4.27 10.78
N LEU A 20 12.26 -4.82 11.90
CA LEU A 20 11.12 -5.73 11.98
C LEU A 20 10.09 -5.40 10.92
N ASN A 21 9.83 -6.34 10.02
CA ASN A 21 8.70 -6.22 9.12
C ASN A 21 7.42 -6.44 9.94
N LEU A 22 6.99 -5.39 10.63
CA LEU A 22 5.82 -5.32 11.51
C LEU A 22 4.53 -5.30 10.68
N TYR A 23 4.41 -6.15 9.66
CA TYR A 23 3.16 -6.37 8.91
C TYR A 23 2.10 -7.12 9.74
N VAL A 24 2.11 -6.97 11.06
CA VAL A 24 1.01 -7.33 11.94
C VAL A 24 0.56 -6.07 12.66
N TYR A 25 -0.51 -5.46 12.16
CA TYR A 25 -1.41 -4.74 13.06
C TYR A 25 -2.61 -5.63 13.33
N ALA A 26 -2.68 -6.10 14.58
CA ALA A 26 -3.89 -6.71 15.13
C ALA A 26 -5.01 -5.65 15.16
N PRO A 27 -6.23 -5.99 14.73
CA PRO A 27 -7.35 -5.06 14.83
C PRO A 27 -7.75 -4.94 16.29
N ASN A 28 -7.72 -3.73 16.85
CA ASN A 28 -8.53 -3.39 18.02
C ASN A 28 -9.80 -2.69 17.53
N PRO A 29 -10.97 -3.36 17.52
CA PRO A 29 -12.22 -2.81 17.01
C PRO A 29 -13.05 -2.27 18.18
N VAL A 30 -12.72 -1.10 18.72
CA VAL A 30 -13.56 -0.48 19.75
C VAL A 30 -13.98 0.91 19.35
N GLY A 31 -15.21 0.95 18.84
CA GLY A 31 -16.18 1.98 19.18
C GLY A 31 -16.14 3.26 18.35
N TRP A 32 -17.34 3.77 18.10
CA TRP A 32 -17.67 5.09 17.56
C TRP A 32 -17.74 5.19 16.04
N VAL A 33 -18.97 4.99 15.57
CA VAL A 33 -19.48 5.36 14.26
C VAL A 33 -19.50 6.89 14.20
N ASP A 34 -18.50 7.49 13.56
CA ASP A 34 -18.53 8.88 13.16
C ASP A 34 -19.05 8.97 11.72
N ALA A 35 -20.08 9.77 11.48
CA ALA A 35 -20.91 9.69 10.29
C ALA A 35 -20.50 10.61 9.14
N LEU A 36 -19.67 11.66 9.32
CA LEU A 36 -19.56 12.71 8.29
C LEU A 36 -18.13 13.18 7.92
N GLY A 37 -17.78 13.10 6.63
CA GLY A 37 -16.53 13.53 6.00
C GLY A 37 -16.66 13.37 4.47
N LEU A 38 -16.25 14.28 3.59
CA LEU A 38 -15.35 15.42 3.72
C LEU A 38 -15.83 16.66 2.96
N ALA A 39 -15.28 17.81 3.32
CA ALA A 39 -15.38 19.05 2.56
C ALA A 39 -14.60 18.97 1.24
N LYS A 40 -15.33 19.10 0.12
CA LYS A 40 -15.33 20.34 -0.66
C LYS A 40 -16.80 20.65 -0.98
N SER A 41 -17.26 21.80 -0.51
CA SER A 41 -18.67 22.21 -0.51
C SER A 41 -19.30 22.14 -1.90
N SER A 42 -20.08 21.10 -2.15
CA SER A 42 -21.29 21.13 -2.99
C SER A 42 -22.20 19.95 -2.62
N THR A 43 -23.05 20.19 -1.63
CA THR A 43 -24.37 19.59 -1.40
C THR A 43 -24.74 18.37 -2.26
N SER A 44 -24.39 17.14 -1.84
CA SER A 44 -25.07 15.88 -2.23
C SER A 44 -24.51 14.67 -1.48
N GLY A 45 -25.36 13.80 -0.94
CA GLY A 45 -25.00 12.73 0.01
C GLY A 45 -23.97 11.72 -0.50
N HIS A 46 -22.78 11.71 0.10
CA HIS A 46 -21.79 10.65 -0.11
C HIS A 46 -22.22 9.36 0.60
N SER A 47 -22.10 8.22 -0.08
CA SER A 47 -22.35 6.91 0.53
C SER A 47 -21.32 6.62 1.63
N SER A 48 -21.69 5.77 2.59
CA SER A 48 -20.80 5.32 3.67
C SER A 48 -19.47 4.74 3.17
N GLN A 49 -19.49 4.07 2.01
CA GLN A 49 -18.30 3.54 1.36
C GLN A 49 -17.38 4.65 0.84
N ALA A 50 -17.93 5.72 0.25
CA ALA A 50 -17.14 6.85 -0.23
C ALA A 50 -16.45 7.58 0.93
N LYS A 51 -17.16 7.77 2.06
CA LYS A 51 -16.58 8.34 3.28
C LYS A 51 -15.41 7.49 3.79
N ARG A 52 -15.61 6.17 3.93
CA ARG A 52 -14.54 5.23 4.33
C ARG A 52 -13.34 5.29 3.40
N GLY A 53 -13.59 5.42 2.09
CA GLY A 53 -12.54 5.62 1.10
C GLY A 53 -11.72 6.87 1.39
N GLN A 54 -12.37 7.98 1.69
CA GLN A 54 -11.64 9.21 1.97
C GLN A 54 -10.91 9.17 3.32
N GLU A 55 -11.51 8.60 4.38
CA GLU A 55 -10.81 8.34 5.64
C GLU A 55 -9.54 7.53 5.41
N PHE A 56 -9.61 6.45 4.62
CA PHE A 56 -8.47 5.58 4.35
C PHE A 56 -7.31 6.30 3.66
N HIS A 57 -7.55 7.35 2.88
CA HIS A 57 -6.46 8.09 2.22
C HIS A 57 -5.99 9.31 3.01
N ASN A 58 -6.87 9.93 3.81
CA ASN A 58 -6.61 11.24 4.41
C ASN A 58 -6.27 11.16 5.91
N ASP A 59 -6.85 10.20 6.64
CA ASP A 59 -6.65 10.06 8.07
C ASP A 59 -5.35 9.31 8.36
N MET A 60 -4.26 10.08 8.51
CA MET A 60 -2.94 9.53 8.85
C MET A 60 -2.81 9.15 10.33
N GLN A 61 -3.74 9.59 11.19
CA GLN A 61 -3.75 9.14 12.57
C GLN A 61 -4.27 7.70 12.65
N LYS A 62 -5.30 7.39 11.88
CA LYS A 62 -5.92 6.06 11.82
C LYS A 62 -5.21 5.11 10.86
N PHE A 63 -4.73 5.61 9.73
CA PHE A 63 -4.05 4.84 8.69
C PHE A 63 -2.70 5.48 8.35
N PRO A 64 -1.73 5.49 9.28
CA PRO A 64 -0.39 6.00 9.00
C PRO A 64 0.28 5.14 7.92
N TYR A 65 1.11 5.78 7.11
CA TYR A 65 2.15 5.06 6.37
C TYR A 65 3.29 4.73 7.34
N PRO A 66 4.08 3.67 7.07
CA PRO A 66 5.30 3.43 7.82
C PRO A 66 6.24 4.63 7.77
N ASP A 67 7.15 4.71 8.73
CA ASP A 67 8.15 5.79 8.77
C ASP A 67 8.99 5.82 7.48
N GLY A 68 9.42 7.02 7.08
CA GLY A 68 10.20 7.24 5.85
C GLY A 68 9.35 7.39 4.57
N TYR A 69 8.09 6.98 4.57
CA TYR A 69 7.19 7.19 3.44
C TYR A 69 6.76 8.65 3.32
N LYS A 70 6.93 9.20 2.11
CA LYS A 70 6.52 10.56 1.73
C LYS A 70 5.26 10.48 0.86
N ARG A 71 4.23 11.22 1.24
CA ARG A 71 2.95 11.27 0.52
C ARG A 71 2.98 12.16 -0.71
N GLU A 72 2.01 11.91 -1.60
CA GLU A 72 1.62 12.82 -2.70
C GLU A 72 2.79 13.21 -3.60
N ARG A 73 3.63 12.23 -3.93
CA ARG A 73 4.75 12.41 -4.86
C ARG A 73 4.34 12.03 -6.26
N GLU A 74 4.82 12.79 -7.22
CA GLU A 74 4.60 12.50 -8.62
C GLU A 74 5.74 11.62 -9.15
N VAL A 75 5.38 10.50 -9.74
CA VAL A 75 6.27 9.67 -10.55
C VAL A 75 6.12 10.13 -11.98
N LYS A 76 7.15 10.80 -12.51
CA LYS A 76 7.18 11.33 -13.88
C LYS A 76 6.84 10.22 -14.88
N GLY A 77 5.76 10.38 -15.64
CA GLY A 77 5.27 9.39 -16.62
C GLY A 77 4.22 8.41 -16.12
N ALA A 78 4.01 8.31 -14.80
CA ALA A 78 3.04 7.38 -14.21
C ALA A 78 1.95 8.06 -13.36
N GLY A 79 2.18 9.29 -12.88
CA GLY A 79 1.22 10.08 -12.10
C GLY A 79 1.57 10.13 -10.62
N ARG A 80 0.62 10.55 -9.79
CA ARG A 80 0.82 10.71 -8.36
C ARG A 80 0.59 9.40 -7.61
N VAL A 81 1.60 8.98 -6.84
CA VAL A 81 1.50 7.85 -5.92
C VAL A 81 0.93 8.30 -4.58
N ASP A 82 0.31 7.37 -3.86
CA ASP A 82 -0.20 7.66 -2.52
C ASP A 82 0.94 7.88 -1.52
N ALA A 83 1.94 6.99 -1.52
CA ALA A 83 3.17 7.19 -0.75
C ALA A 83 4.39 6.50 -1.38
N ILE A 84 5.58 7.07 -1.14
CA ILE A 84 6.87 6.53 -1.60
C ILE A 84 7.95 6.70 -0.55
N ASN A 85 8.74 5.66 -0.33
CA ASN A 85 9.99 5.69 0.42
C ASN A 85 11.15 5.57 -0.58
N TYR A 86 11.93 6.64 -0.72
CA TYR A 86 13.07 6.66 -1.66
C TYR A 86 14.31 5.95 -1.10
N GLU A 87 14.45 5.88 0.23
CA GLU A 87 15.61 5.25 0.88
C GLU A 87 15.48 3.73 0.83
N GLU A 88 14.27 3.22 1.06
CA GLU A 88 13.98 1.79 0.98
C GLU A 88 13.58 1.33 -0.43
N CYS A 89 13.47 2.26 -1.39
CA CYS A 89 12.92 2.03 -2.72
C CYS A 89 11.59 1.28 -2.65
N ALA A 90 10.55 1.89 -2.06
CA ALA A 90 9.23 1.27 -1.94
C ALA A 90 8.10 2.24 -2.26
N ILE A 91 7.05 1.76 -2.92
CA ILE A 91 5.87 2.54 -3.33
C ILE A 91 4.63 1.87 -2.76
N ILE A 92 3.75 2.66 -2.15
CA ILE A 92 2.43 2.21 -1.69
C ILE A 92 1.36 2.91 -2.52
N GLU A 93 0.42 2.12 -3.03
CA GLU A 93 -0.89 2.57 -3.53
C GLU A 93 -1.99 2.04 -2.61
N ARG A 94 -3.01 2.85 -2.34
CA ARG A 94 -4.19 2.49 -1.56
C ARG A 94 -5.40 2.26 -2.45
N LYS A 95 -6.24 1.29 -2.07
CA LYS A 95 -7.58 1.11 -2.63
C LYS A 95 -8.58 0.79 -1.52
N CYS A 96 -9.64 1.59 -1.41
CA CYS A 96 -10.78 1.26 -0.57
C CYS A 96 -11.83 0.55 -1.44
N THR A 97 -11.74 -0.78 -1.53
CA THR A 97 -12.62 -1.58 -2.39
C THR A 97 -12.63 -3.06 -1.98
N CYS A 98 -13.75 -3.74 -2.22
CA CYS A 98 -13.85 -5.20 -2.20
C CYS A 98 -13.91 -5.79 -3.62
N SER A 99 -13.85 -4.96 -4.67
CA SER A 99 -13.96 -5.42 -6.06
C SER A 99 -12.64 -5.96 -6.56
N ALA A 100 -12.61 -7.25 -6.92
CA ALA A 100 -11.44 -7.88 -7.53
C ALA A 100 -10.95 -7.14 -8.78
N ARG A 101 -11.86 -6.55 -9.57
CA ARG A 101 -11.51 -5.76 -10.75
C ARG A 101 -10.74 -4.49 -10.38
N THR A 102 -11.17 -3.79 -9.33
CA THR A 102 -10.50 -2.58 -8.86
C THR A 102 -9.16 -2.91 -8.21
N ILE A 103 -9.08 -4.02 -7.48
CA ILE A 103 -7.82 -4.52 -6.91
C ILE A 103 -6.81 -4.81 -8.04
N LYS A 104 -7.21 -5.56 -9.07
CA LYS A 104 -6.35 -5.86 -10.23
C LYS A 104 -5.88 -4.60 -10.97
N ARG A 105 -6.75 -3.60 -11.08
CA ARG A 105 -6.36 -2.28 -11.63
C ARG A 105 -5.33 -1.58 -10.75
N GLY A 106 -5.50 -1.64 -9.43
CA GLY A 106 -4.52 -1.14 -8.46
C GLY A 106 -3.18 -1.85 -8.59
N GLU A 107 -3.16 -3.18 -8.72
CA GLU A 107 -1.92 -3.94 -8.93
C GLU A 107 -1.20 -3.52 -10.22
N ALA A 108 -1.93 -3.36 -11.32
CA ALA A 108 -1.37 -2.86 -12.57
C ALA A 108 -0.81 -1.43 -12.44
N GLN A 109 -1.48 -0.57 -11.67
CA GLN A 109 -1.04 0.79 -11.38
C GLN A 109 0.28 0.79 -10.58
N VAL A 110 0.38 -0.05 -9.54
CA VAL A 110 1.60 -0.23 -8.74
C VAL A 110 2.77 -0.69 -9.62
N LYS A 111 2.54 -1.67 -10.50
CA LYS A 111 3.57 -2.13 -11.45
C LYS A 111 4.07 -1.00 -12.33
N ARG A 112 3.15 -0.21 -12.92
CA ARG A 112 3.52 0.97 -13.73
C ARG A 112 4.37 1.98 -12.97
N TYR A 113 4.06 2.23 -11.69
CA TYR A 113 4.88 3.13 -10.88
C TYR A 113 6.30 2.59 -10.70
N CYS A 114 6.45 1.30 -10.38
CA CYS A 114 7.74 0.68 -10.17
C CYS A 114 8.58 0.66 -11.46
N ASP A 115 7.97 0.28 -12.59
CA ASP A 115 8.61 0.30 -13.91
C ASP A 115 9.10 1.71 -14.25
N GLN A 116 8.25 2.71 -14.04
CA GLN A 116 8.60 4.09 -14.32
C GLN A 116 9.68 4.65 -13.39
N MET A 117 9.68 4.25 -12.10
CA MET A 117 10.76 4.61 -11.18
C MET A 117 12.08 3.97 -11.58
N LYS A 118 12.06 2.72 -12.05
CA LYS A 118 13.23 2.04 -12.60
C LYS A 118 13.78 2.76 -13.83
N GLU A 119 12.91 3.17 -14.74
CA GLU A 119 13.32 3.99 -15.91
C GLU A 119 13.90 5.35 -15.50
N ASN A 120 13.28 6.02 -14.53
CA ASN A 120 13.67 7.38 -14.14
C ASN A 120 14.94 7.43 -13.27
N THR A 121 15.19 6.41 -12.46
CA THR A 121 16.23 6.42 -11.42
C THR A 121 17.25 5.29 -11.54
N GLY A 122 16.97 4.28 -12.35
CA GLY A 122 17.75 3.04 -12.42
C GLY A 122 17.55 2.09 -11.24
N GLN A 123 16.79 2.47 -10.21
CA GLN A 123 16.57 1.67 -9.01
C GLN A 123 15.28 0.86 -9.10
N GLU A 124 15.30 -0.36 -8.58
CA GLU A 124 14.11 -1.19 -8.48
C GLU A 124 13.35 -0.87 -7.18
N TYR A 125 12.05 -0.65 -7.31
CA TYR A 125 11.17 -0.34 -6.19
C TYR A 125 10.27 -1.53 -5.86
N GLU A 126 10.11 -1.81 -4.56
CA GLU A 126 9.06 -2.69 -4.07
C GLU A 126 7.70 -2.00 -4.22
N GLY A 127 6.77 -2.66 -4.89
CA GLY A 127 5.44 -2.13 -5.15
C GLY A 127 4.42 -2.79 -4.24
N ILE A 128 3.74 -2.00 -3.42
CA ILE A 128 2.77 -2.46 -2.41
C ILE A 128 1.38 -1.92 -2.73
N LEU A 129 0.37 -2.78 -2.66
CA LEU A 129 -1.04 -2.41 -2.71
C LEU A 129 -1.69 -2.64 -1.35
N ASP A 130 -2.13 -1.56 -0.72
CA ASP A 130 -2.81 -1.55 0.57
C ASP A 130 -4.32 -1.38 0.36
N VAL A 131 -5.08 -2.45 0.62
CA VAL A 131 -6.50 -2.52 0.30
C VAL A 131 -7.32 -2.51 1.59
N LEU A 132 -8.31 -1.62 1.66
CA LEU A 132 -9.34 -1.62 2.70
C LEU A 132 -10.68 -2.05 2.10
N ASP A 133 -11.32 -3.06 2.67
CA ASP A 133 -12.69 -3.43 2.33
C ASP A 133 -13.66 -2.39 2.93
N PRO A 134 -14.41 -1.63 2.11
CA PRO A 134 -15.30 -0.58 2.59
C PRO A 134 -16.54 -1.11 3.31
N ASN A 135 -16.84 -2.41 3.25
CA ASN A 135 -17.98 -3.02 3.94
C ASN A 135 -17.57 -3.53 5.32
N THR A 136 -16.50 -4.31 5.37
CA THR A 136 -16.05 -4.95 6.63
C THR A 136 -15.04 -4.09 7.41
N GLY A 137 -14.32 -3.19 6.74
CA GLY A 137 -13.17 -2.51 7.32
C GLY A 137 -11.92 -3.38 7.39
N ALA A 138 -11.94 -4.59 6.84
CA ALA A 138 -10.78 -5.46 6.78
C ALA A 138 -9.70 -4.83 5.89
N ARG A 139 -8.45 -4.79 6.38
CA ARG A 139 -7.29 -4.27 5.65
C ARG A 139 -6.40 -5.43 5.20
N SER A 140 -5.91 -5.38 3.97
CA SER A 140 -4.96 -6.35 3.41
C SER A 140 -3.84 -5.63 2.67
N ILE A 141 -2.59 -5.97 3.00
CA ILE A 141 -1.41 -5.45 2.32
C ILE A 141 -0.88 -6.53 1.38
N ARG A 142 -0.57 -6.15 0.14
CA ARG A 142 -0.12 -7.06 -0.92
C ARG A 142 1.16 -6.54 -1.55
N VAL A 143 2.22 -7.35 -1.55
CA VAL A 143 3.41 -7.06 -2.35
C VAL A 143 3.12 -7.47 -3.80
N VAL A 144 3.08 -6.48 -4.70
CA VAL A 144 2.75 -6.62 -6.11
C VAL A 144 4.00 -6.73 -6.98
N VAL A 145 5.05 -6.00 -6.60
CA VAL A 145 6.39 -6.07 -7.20
C VAL A 145 7.36 -6.29 -6.03
N PRO A 146 7.91 -7.51 -5.86
CA PRO A 146 8.87 -7.77 -4.80
C PRO A 146 10.21 -7.11 -5.12
N LYS A 147 10.99 -6.81 -4.08
CA LYS A 147 12.38 -6.36 -4.23
C LYS A 147 13.28 -7.55 -4.60
N SER A 148 14.16 -7.35 -5.57
CA SER A 148 15.16 -8.31 -6.05
C SER A 148 16.30 -8.54 -5.06
#